data_AF-A0A3D3JLW7-F1
#
_entry.id   AF-A0A3D3JLW7-F1
#
_cell.length_a   1.000
_cell.length_b   1.000
_cell.length_c   1.000
_cell.angle_alpha   90.00
_cell.angle_beta   90.00
_cell.angle_gamma   90.00
#
_symmetry.space_group_name_H-M   'P 1'
#
loop_
_entity.id
_entity.type
_entity.pdbx_description
1 polymer ?
#
loop_
_entity_poly.entity_id
_entity_poly.type
_entity_poly.pdbx_seq_one_letter_code
_entity_poly.pdbx_strand_id
1 'polypeptide(L)'
;HQQPDPATPLVNWFEIIDDSQVDWMQEQLAGVARDEPLLVVTHCPWKTAVDLGKFDGYDLCNAGKALALIRDFKHVKVLSGHLHETARIYDGDIEMIMTNAVCGWWWENGIMSTSTDGSPPGYRLIEIAGTGEITTIFKPLFDEGFGEVGLFTTVANQTCLNVYDGSARTKVFLDGERLSQIKLTDRIHGVRIDHFWLLPEERLGTELRITIEYENGRALTATLPADHQPWKPY
;
A
#
# COMPACT_ATOMS: atom_id res chain seq x y z
N HIS A 1 7.98 -14.33 -26.20
CA HIS A 1 8.34 -15.46 -25.32
C HIS A 1 9.71 -16.01 -25.72
N GLN A 2 10.78 -15.59 -25.05
CA GLN A 2 12.09 -16.25 -25.18
C GLN A 2 12.19 -17.36 -24.13
N GLN A 3 12.77 -18.51 -24.49
CA GLN A 3 12.98 -19.60 -23.54
C GLN A 3 14.19 -19.32 -22.63
N PRO A 4 14.12 -19.68 -21.35
CA PRO A 4 15.14 -19.33 -20.38
C PRO A 4 16.32 -20.30 -20.32
N ASP A 5 17.51 -19.74 -20.01
CA ASP A 5 18.76 -20.45 -19.73
C ASP A 5 18.71 -21.11 -18.33
N PRO A 6 18.91 -22.44 -18.22
CA PRO A 6 18.84 -23.16 -16.95
C PRO A 6 19.98 -22.87 -15.96
N ALA A 7 21.05 -22.17 -16.37
CA ALA A 7 22.19 -21.85 -15.48
C ALA A 7 22.00 -20.54 -14.70
N THR A 8 21.03 -19.73 -15.08
CA THR A 8 20.68 -18.49 -14.39
C THR A 8 19.25 -18.66 -13.89
N PRO A 9 18.92 -18.46 -12.61
CA PRO A 9 17.53 -18.30 -12.20
C PRO A 9 17.03 -16.97 -12.81
N LEU A 10 16.69 -17.03 -14.09
CA LEU A 10 16.04 -15.95 -14.82
C LEU A 10 14.67 -15.79 -14.18
N VAL A 11 14.42 -14.59 -13.69
CA VAL A 11 13.05 -14.10 -13.56
C VAL A 11 12.49 -14.12 -14.98
N ASN A 12 11.73 -15.18 -15.33
CA ASN A 12 11.31 -15.46 -16.72
C ASN A 12 10.25 -14.49 -17.26
N TRP A 13 9.85 -13.52 -16.47
CA TRP A 13 8.77 -12.60 -16.75
C TRP A 13 9.15 -11.25 -16.14
N PHE A 14 9.05 -10.19 -16.93
CA PHE A 14 9.09 -8.82 -16.43
C PHE A 14 7.79 -8.16 -16.83
N GLU A 15 7.28 -7.33 -15.95
CA GLU A 15 6.08 -6.56 -16.17
C GLU A 15 6.50 -5.24 -16.83
N ILE A 16 5.76 -4.80 -17.85
CA ILE A 16 6.12 -3.63 -18.65
C ILE A 16 4.87 -2.86 -19.09
N ILE A 17 5.00 -1.54 -19.14
CA ILE A 17 4.18 -0.68 -19.98
C ILE A 17 4.94 -0.49 -21.29
N ASP A 18 4.57 -1.20 -22.35
CA ASP A 18 5.28 -1.08 -23.61
C ASP A 18 5.00 0.26 -24.31
N ASP A 19 5.81 0.60 -25.32
CA ASP A 19 5.69 1.90 -26.00
C ASP A 19 4.32 2.07 -26.67
N SER A 20 3.69 0.98 -27.14
CA SER A 20 2.34 1.07 -27.73
C SER A 20 1.26 1.41 -26.70
N GLN A 21 1.43 0.94 -25.46
CA GLN A 21 0.56 1.31 -24.34
C GLN A 21 0.79 2.76 -23.92
N VAL A 22 2.03 3.25 -23.94
CA VAL A 22 2.35 4.67 -23.67
C VAL A 22 1.74 5.57 -24.73
N ASP A 23 1.90 5.25 -26.01
CA ASP A 23 1.32 6.01 -27.12
C ASP A 23 -0.21 6.04 -27.02
N TRP A 24 -0.83 4.89 -26.75
CA TRP A 24 -2.27 4.80 -26.51
C TRP A 24 -2.72 5.69 -25.34
N MET A 25 -2.01 5.66 -24.20
CA MET A 25 -2.31 6.53 -23.06
C MET A 25 -2.23 8.00 -23.44
N GLN A 26 -1.21 8.40 -24.20
CA GLN A 26 -1.05 9.79 -24.66
C GLN A 26 -2.24 10.22 -25.53
N GLU A 27 -2.70 9.38 -26.44
CA GLU A 27 -3.87 9.65 -27.29
C GLU A 27 -5.16 9.78 -26.46
N GLN A 28 -5.39 8.88 -25.49
CA GLN A 28 -6.58 8.94 -24.64
C GLN A 28 -6.60 10.19 -23.75
N LEU A 29 -5.44 10.59 -23.23
CA LEU A 29 -5.33 11.74 -22.32
C LEU A 29 -5.31 13.09 -23.05
N ALA A 30 -5.16 13.12 -24.38
CA ALA A 30 -5.06 14.36 -25.14
C ALA A 30 -6.32 15.25 -25.06
N GLY A 31 -7.50 14.63 -24.90
CA GLY A 31 -8.78 15.33 -24.81
C GLY A 31 -9.30 15.56 -23.39
N VAL A 32 -8.62 15.03 -22.37
CA VAL A 32 -9.08 15.10 -20.97
C VAL A 32 -8.56 16.38 -20.33
N ALA A 33 -9.46 17.18 -19.75
CA ALA A 33 -9.06 18.41 -19.07
C ALA A 33 -8.22 18.09 -17.83
N ARG A 34 -7.18 18.90 -17.58
CA ARG A 34 -6.20 18.63 -16.51
C ARG A 34 -6.76 18.81 -15.10
N ASP A 35 -7.90 19.46 -14.95
CA ASP A 35 -8.63 19.61 -13.71
C ASP A 35 -9.69 18.52 -13.49
N GLU A 36 -9.94 17.64 -14.47
CA GLU A 36 -10.81 16.47 -14.28
C GLU A 36 -10.13 15.40 -13.40
N PRO A 37 -10.92 14.65 -12.60
CA PRO A 37 -10.42 13.51 -11.84
C PRO A 37 -9.90 12.41 -12.78
N LEU A 38 -8.66 12.00 -12.58
CA LEU A 38 -8.04 10.90 -13.29
C LEU A 38 -7.73 9.74 -12.33
N LEU A 39 -8.40 8.61 -12.55
CA LEU A 39 -8.11 7.35 -11.89
C LEU A 39 -7.46 6.39 -12.87
N VAL A 40 -6.19 6.06 -12.65
CA VAL A 40 -5.48 5.05 -13.45
C VAL A 40 -5.53 3.72 -12.71
N VAL A 41 -6.00 2.65 -13.35
CA VAL A 41 -6.08 1.33 -12.73
C VAL A 41 -5.18 0.36 -13.48
N THR A 42 -4.28 -0.29 -12.75
CA THR A 42 -3.34 -1.29 -13.27
C THR A 42 -3.40 -2.53 -12.38
N HIS A 43 -3.01 -3.70 -12.90
CA HIS A 43 -2.83 -4.86 -12.04
C HIS A 43 -1.55 -4.68 -11.20
N CYS A 44 -0.44 -4.41 -11.88
CA CYS A 44 0.89 -4.33 -11.29
C CYS A 44 1.20 -2.89 -10.85
N PRO A 45 1.77 -2.69 -9.65
CA PRO A 45 2.10 -1.37 -9.13
C PRO A 45 3.18 -0.69 -9.99
N TRP A 46 2.99 0.59 -10.31
CA TRP A 46 4.00 1.39 -11.04
C TRP A 46 5.21 1.75 -10.19
N LYS A 47 5.00 1.80 -8.87
CA LYS A 47 6.01 1.80 -7.83
C LYS A 47 5.58 0.85 -6.75
N THR A 48 6.50 0.06 -6.24
CA THR A 48 6.29 -0.67 -5.01
C THR A 48 7.26 -0.21 -3.93
N ALA A 49 6.89 -0.56 -2.72
CA ALA A 49 7.73 -0.54 -1.55
C ALA A 49 8.85 -1.60 -1.66
N VAL A 50 8.63 -2.68 -2.42
CA VAL A 50 9.59 -3.78 -2.57
C VAL A 50 10.74 -3.38 -3.47
N ASP A 51 11.98 -3.62 -3.07
CA ASP A 51 13.10 -3.61 -4.01
C ASP A 51 13.07 -4.91 -4.82
N LEU A 52 12.44 -4.89 -5.99
CA LEU A 52 12.37 -6.05 -6.90
C LEU A 52 13.68 -6.26 -7.69
N GLY A 53 14.76 -5.52 -7.39
CA GLY A 53 16.01 -5.51 -8.14
C GLY A 53 16.10 -4.33 -9.12
N LYS A 54 17.13 -4.32 -9.99
CA LYS A 54 17.49 -3.15 -10.82
C LYS A 54 16.41 -2.76 -11.86
N PHE A 55 15.50 -1.91 -11.43
CA PHE A 55 14.83 -0.91 -12.25
C PHE A 55 14.90 0.40 -11.44
N ASP A 56 15.34 1.50 -12.05
CA ASP A 56 15.70 2.78 -11.38
C ASP A 56 14.52 3.44 -10.63
N GLY A 57 14.13 2.89 -9.48
CA GLY A 57 13.11 3.45 -8.57
C GLY A 57 11.66 3.37 -9.05
N TYR A 58 11.38 2.56 -10.07
CA TYR A 58 10.03 2.26 -10.57
C TYR A 58 9.93 0.76 -10.89
N ASP A 59 9.12 0.04 -10.13
CA ASP A 59 9.08 -1.42 -10.16
C ASP A 59 8.31 -2.03 -11.33
N LEU A 60 7.88 -1.20 -12.29
CA LEU A 60 7.34 -1.62 -13.57
C LEU A 60 8.13 -0.95 -14.70
N CYS A 61 8.62 -1.74 -15.66
CA CYS A 61 9.40 -1.21 -16.77
C CYS A 61 8.57 -0.13 -17.52
N ASN A 62 9.20 1.02 -17.78
CA ASN A 62 8.60 2.23 -18.37
C ASN A 62 7.49 2.95 -17.58
N ALA A 63 7.23 2.61 -16.32
CA ALA A 63 6.25 3.35 -15.51
C ALA A 63 6.56 4.86 -15.41
N GLY A 64 7.83 5.26 -15.49
CA GLY A 64 8.22 6.68 -15.56
C GLY A 64 7.65 7.42 -16.78
N LYS A 65 7.50 6.76 -17.93
CA LYS A 65 6.88 7.36 -19.13
C LYS A 65 5.38 7.58 -18.90
N ALA A 66 4.69 6.57 -18.37
CA ALA A 66 3.26 6.65 -18.05
C ALA A 66 2.98 7.70 -16.97
N LEU A 67 3.82 7.78 -15.92
CA LEU A 67 3.72 8.82 -14.90
C LEU A 67 3.89 10.22 -15.49
N ALA A 68 4.83 10.42 -16.42
CA ALA A 68 5.03 11.72 -17.04
C ALA A 68 3.78 12.23 -17.77
N LEU A 69 2.97 11.34 -18.37
CA LEU A 69 1.74 11.70 -19.07
C LEU A 69 0.60 12.17 -18.16
N ILE A 70 0.64 11.86 -16.86
CA ILE A 70 -0.43 12.18 -15.91
C ILE A 70 -0.02 13.21 -14.86
N ARG A 71 1.22 13.72 -14.90
CA ARG A 71 1.78 14.65 -13.90
C ARG A 71 1.13 16.02 -13.86
N ASP A 72 0.58 16.47 -14.97
CA ASP A 72 -0.06 17.79 -15.09
C ASP A 72 -1.54 17.78 -14.69
N PHE A 73 -2.10 16.60 -14.43
CA PHE A 73 -3.45 16.48 -13.89
C PHE A 73 -3.49 16.83 -12.40
N LYS A 74 -4.54 17.55 -12.00
CA LYS A 74 -4.72 18.07 -10.65
C LYS A 74 -5.18 17.01 -9.66
N HIS A 75 -6.02 16.09 -10.10
CA HIS A 75 -6.68 15.11 -9.24
C HIS A 75 -6.37 13.69 -9.74
N VAL A 76 -5.23 13.14 -9.32
CA VAL A 76 -4.74 11.86 -9.83
C VAL A 76 -4.58 10.84 -8.71
N LYS A 77 -5.11 9.64 -8.94
CA LYS A 77 -4.70 8.45 -8.19
C LYS A 77 -4.42 7.29 -9.14
N VAL A 78 -3.42 6.49 -8.81
CA VAL A 78 -3.10 5.23 -9.50
C VAL A 78 -3.44 4.09 -8.56
N LEU A 79 -4.28 3.15 -8.98
CA LEU A 79 -4.69 1.99 -8.20
C LEU A 79 -4.05 0.72 -8.75
N SER A 80 -3.53 -0.11 -7.85
CA SER A 80 -2.93 -1.40 -8.17
C SER A 80 -3.25 -2.49 -7.15
N GLY A 81 -2.91 -3.73 -7.50
CA GLY A 81 -2.94 -4.90 -6.63
C GLY A 81 -1.64 -5.69 -6.77
N HIS A 82 -1.75 -6.95 -7.18
CA HIS A 82 -0.63 -7.86 -7.49
C HIS A 82 0.16 -8.40 -6.28
N LEU A 83 0.62 -7.57 -5.35
CA LEU A 83 1.52 -8.01 -4.28
C LEU A 83 0.84 -8.59 -3.03
N HIS A 84 -0.49 -8.53 -2.96
CA HIS A 84 -1.26 -8.94 -1.77
C HIS A 84 -0.80 -8.19 -0.51
N GLU A 85 -0.64 -6.88 -0.68
CA GLU A 85 -0.22 -5.94 0.34
C GLU A 85 -1.00 -4.64 0.19
N THR A 86 -1.08 -3.89 1.28
CA THR A 86 -1.56 -2.51 1.30
C THR A 86 -0.39 -1.55 1.26
N ALA A 87 -0.41 -0.60 0.33
CA ALA A 87 0.61 0.45 0.27
C ALA A 87 0.04 1.75 -0.29
N ARG A 88 0.53 2.87 0.22
CA ARG A 88 0.23 4.20 -0.29
C ARG A 88 1.53 4.96 -0.48
N ILE A 89 1.90 5.14 -1.74
CA ILE A 89 3.17 5.72 -2.17
C ILE A 89 2.88 7.02 -2.92
N TYR A 90 3.66 8.04 -2.64
CA TYR A 90 3.50 9.34 -3.27
C TYR A 90 4.65 9.65 -4.23
N ASP A 91 4.30 10.13 -5.42
CA ASP A 91 5.23 10.74 -6.36
C ASP A 91 4.76 12.16 -6.69
N GLY A 92 5.34 13.14 -6.01
CA GLY A 92 4.79 14.50 -5.99
C GLY A 92 3.38 14.50 -5.40
N ASP A 93 2.41 14.94 -6.20
CA ASP A 93 0.99 14.98 -5.84
C ASP A 93 0.23 13.72 -6.30
N ILE A 94 0.86 12.84 -7.07
CA ILE A 94 0.25 11.57 -7.50
C ILE A 94 0.33 10.58 -6.34
N GLU A 95 -0.83 10.07 -5.94
CA GLU A 95 -0.93 8.97 -5.00
C GLU A 95 -1.08 7.64 -5.74
N MET A 96 -0.11 6.74 -5.56
CA MET A 96 -0.15 5.36 -6.01
C MET A 96 -0.56 4.46 -4.85
N ILE A 97 -1.66 3.73 -5.03
CA ILE A 97 -2.31 2.97 -3.99
C ILE A 97 -2.36 1.51 -4.40
N MET A 98 -1.71 0.67 -3.62
CA MET A 98 -1.86 -0.77 -3.70
C MET A 98 -2.87 -1.23 -2.66
N THR A 99 -3.87 -1.98 -3.11
CA THR A 99 -4.89 -2.57 -2.24
C THR A 99 -4.66 -4.07 -2.18
N ASN A 100 -4.63 -4.62 -0.97
CA ASN A 100 -4.49 -6.07 -0.78
C ASN A 100 -5.71 -6.81 -1.37
N ALA A 101 -5.57 -8.11 -1.59
CA ALA A 101 -6.56 -8.97 -2.16
C ALA A 101 -7.68 -9.32 -1.17
N VAL A 102 -8.87 -9.48 -1.73
CA VAL A 102 -10.06 -10.01 -1.05
C VAL A 102 -9.81 -11.42 -0.48
N CYS A 103 -8.95 -12.21 -1.12
CA CYS A 103 -8.60 -13.55 -0.69
C CYS A 103 -7.41 -13.59 0.29
N GLY A 104 -6.81 -12.44 0.63
CA GLY A 104 -5.55 -12.40 1.37
C GLY A 104 -4.48 -13.32 0.76
N TRP A 105 -3.73 -14.03 1.61
CA TRP A 105 -2.73 -15.03 1.22
C TRP A 105 -3.27 -16.48 1.17
N TRP A 106 -4.46 -16.69 0.57
CA TRP A 106 -5.21 -17.94 0.76
C TRP A 106 -4.52 -19.21 0.25
N TRP A 107 -3.61 -19.08 -0.73
CA TRP A 107 -2.92 -20.23 -1.31
C TRP A 107 -1.86 -20.83 -0.37
N GLU A 108 -1.43 -20.09 0.66
CA GLU A 108 -0.51 -20.62 1.70
C GLU A 108 -1.22 -20.88 3.02
N ASN A 109 -2.18 -20.03 3.40
CA ASN A 109 -2.74 -20.02 4.75
C ASN A 109 -4.27 -20.17 4.83
N GLY A 110 -4.93 -20.50 3.70
CA GLY A 110 -6.38 -20.76 3.62
C GLY A 110 -7.25 -19.50 3.49
N ILE A 111 -8.56 -19.67 3.29
CA ILE A 111 -9.51 -18.63 2.83
C ILE A 111 -9.64 -17.37 3.72
N MET A 112 -9.04 -17.37 4.91
CA MET A 112 -9.07 -16.29 5.91
C MET A 112 -7.68 -15.74 6.25
N SER A 113 -6.69 -16.02 5.43
CA SER A 113 -5.31 -15.62 5.67
C SER A 113 -5.15 -14.09 5.61
N THR A 114 -4.50 -13.55 6.63
CA THR A 114 -3.94 -12.20 6.63
C THR A 114 -2.95 -11.99 5.49
N SER A 115 -2.73 -10.72 5.21
CA SER A 115 -1.78 -10.15 4.25
C SER A 115 -0.36 -10.68 4.46
N THR A 116 0.53 -10.61 3.47
CA THR A 116 1.98 -10.76 3.72
C THR A 116 2.46 -9.65 4.67
N ASP A 117 1.82 -8.48 4.61
CA ASP A 117 2.00 -7.31 5.46
C ASP A 117 1.24 -7.37 6.80
N GLY A 118 0.53 -8.47 7.09
CA GLY A 118 -0.32 -8.61 8.28
C GLY A 118 -1.59 -7.77 8.28
N SER A 119 -1.93 -7.08 7.18
CA SER A 119 -3.24 -6.46 6.99
C SER A 119 -4.31 -7.53 6.72
N PRO A 120 -5.54 -7.38 7.21
CA PRO A 120 -6.61 -8.32 6.87
C PRO A 120 -6.94 -8.24 5.36
N PRO A 121 -7.52 -9.30 4.77
CA PRO A 121 -8.14 -9.19 3.45
C PRO A 121 -9.09 -8.01 3.41
N GLY A 122 -9.20 -7.33 2.26
CA GLY A 122 -9.97 -6.08 2.21
C GLY A 122 -10.31 -5.62 0.80
N TYR A 123 -10.96 -4.47 0.75
CA TYR A 123 -11.27 -3.75 -0.49
C TYR A 123 -11.16 -2.25 -0.27
N ARG A 124 -11.13 -1.45 -1.34
CA ARG A 124 -11.03 0.01 -1.24
C ARG A 124 -12.34 0.66 -1.67
N LEU A 125 -12.78 1.65 -0.89
CA LEU A 125 -13.85 2.56 -1.28
C LEU A 125 -13.22 3.82 -1.86
N ILE A 126 -13.80 4.32 -2.95
CA ILE A 126 -13.33 5.50 -3.69
C ILE A 126 -14.51 6.45 -3.81
N GLU A 127 -14.29 7.71 -3.43
CA GLU A 127 -15.26 8.78 -3.60
C GLU A 127 -14.64 9.88 -4.47
N ILE A 128 -15.41 10.34 -5.46
CA ILE A 128 -15.04 11.43 -6.35
C ILE A 128 -16.02 12.56 -6.10
N ALA A 129 -15.55 13.64 -5.48
CA ALA A 129 -16.37 14.80 -5.19
C ALA A 129 -16.68 15.58 -6.48
N GLY A 130 -17.72 16.42 -6.44
CA GLY A 130 -18.06 17.31 -7.57
C GLY A 130 -16.96 18.32 -7.93
N THR A 131 -15.99 18.54 -7.04
CA THR A 131 -14.78 19.34 -7.28
C THR A 131 -13.70 18.60 -8.08
N GLY A 132 -13.89 17.30 -8.34
CA GLY A 132 -12.87 16.41 -8.90
C GLY A 132 -11.94 15.80 -7.85
N GLU A 133 -12.04 16.18 -6.57
CA GLU A 133 -11.22 15.56 -5.52
C GLU A 133 -11.53 14.07 -5.37
N ILE A 134 -10.48 13.26 -5.41
CA ILE A 134 -10.56 11.82 -5.21
C ILE A 134 -10.12 11.51 -3.78
N THR A 135 -10.96 10.83 -3.01
CA THR A 135 -10.62 10.28 -1.69
C THR A 135 -10.80 8.78 -1.68
N THR A 136 -10.04 8.08 -0.84
CA THR A 136 -10.15 6.63 -0.71
C THR A 136 -9.97 6.20 0.73
N ILE A 137 -10.59 5.08 1.08
CA ILE A 137 -10.35 4.39 2.35
C ILE A 137 -10.20 2.89 2.09
N PHE A 138 -9.21 2.27 2.72
CA PHE A 138 -9.13 0.81 2.81
C PHE A 138 -10.20 0.31 3.78
N LYS A 139 -10.89 -0.77 3.40
CA LYS A 139 -11.91 -1.42 4.21
C LYS A 139 -11.52 -2.88 4.43
N PRO A 140 -11.14 -3.26 5.67
CA PRO A 140 -10.91 -4.66 6.01
C PRO A 140 -12.21 -5.45 5.87
N LEU A 141 -12.10 -6.68 5.37
CA LEU A 141 -13.18 -7.66 5.41
C LEU A 141 -13.23 -8.29 6.81
N PHE A 142 -14.44 -8.63 7.24
CA PHE A 142 -14.71 -9.38 8.48
C PHE A 142 -14.42 -8.65 9.79
N ASP A 143 -14.02 -7.38 9.71
CA ASP A 143 -13.95 -6.49 10.87
C ASP A 143 -15.22 -5.63 10.96
N GLU A 144 -16.07 -5.92 11.94
CA GLU A 144 -17.30 -5.15 12.20
C GLU A 144 -17.01 -3.75 12.76
N GLY A 145 -15.81 -3.53 13.33
CA GLY A 145 -15.38 -2.30 13.98
C GLY A 145 -14.59 -1.34 13.09
N PHE A 146 -14.33 -1.68 11.83
CA PHE A 146 -13.42 -0.93 10.95
C PHE A 146 -12.03 -0.76 11.58
N GLY A 147 -11.43 -1.84 12.09
CA GLY A 147 -10.06 -1.80 12.57
C GLY A 147 -9.12 -1.34 11.45
N GLU A 148 -8.69 -0.09 11.51
CA GLU A 148 -7.69 0.49 10.61
C GLU A 148 -6.26 0.33 11.17
N VAL A 149 -6.14 -0.31 12.35
CA VAL A 149 -4.87 -0.58 13.00
C VAL A 149 -4.89 -1.91 13.75
N GLY A 150 -3.80 -2.65 13.69
CA GLY A 150 -3.56 -3.84 14.49
C GLY A 150 -2.12 -3.90 15.00
N LEU A 151 -1.80 -4.97 15.73
CA LEU A 151 -0.43 -5.25 16.15
C LEU A 151 0.25 -6.22 15.18
N PHE A 152 1.51 -5.94 14.86
CA PHE A 152 2.35 -6.78 14.01
C PHE A 152 3.68 -7.02 14.72
N THR A 153 4.15 -8.27 14.74
CA THR A 153 5.50 -8.60 15.22
C THR A 153 6.35 -9.01 14.04
N THR A 154 7.49 -8.33 13.87
CA THR A 154 8.48 -8.64 12.82
C THR A 154 9.20 -9.96 13.09
N VAL A 155 9.94 -10.52 12.11
CA VAL A 155 10.75 -11.72 12.35
C VAL A 155 11.90 -11.45 13.33
N ALA A 156 12.30 -10.18 13.47
CA ALA A 156 13.25 -9.73 14.49
C ALA A 156 12.60 -9.63 15.90
N ASN A 157 11.36 -10.09 16.04
CA ASN A 157 10.57 -10.11 17.28
C ASN A 157 10.31 -8.71 17.86
N GLN A 158 10.24 -7.69 16.99
CA GLN A 158 9.86 -6.34 17.35
C GLN A 158 8.37 -6.15 17.07
N THR A 159 7.62 -5.63 18.04
CA THR A 159 6.19 -5.34 17.84
C THR A 159 6.00 -3.89 17.40
N CYS A 160 5.15 -3.69 16.40
CA CYS A 160 4.76 -2.39 15.86
C CYS A 160 3.24 -2.31 15.73
N LEU A 161 2.73 -1.08 15.66
CA LEU A 161 1.40 -0.80 15.14
C LEU A 161 1.44 -0.93 13.61
N ASN A 162 0.51 -1.68 13.05
CA ASN A 162 0.26 -1.76 11.61
C ASN A 162 -1.01 -0.98 11.30
N VAL A 163 -0.89 0.16 10.63
CA VAL A 163 -2.04 0.98 10.20
C VAL A 163 -2.37 0.66 8.75
N TYR A 164 -3.38 -0.16 8.49
CA TYR A 164 -3.58 -0.80 7.17
C TYR A 164 -3.73 0.19 5.98
N ASP A 165 -4.20 1.41 6.22
CA ASP A 165 -4.33 2.47 5.19
C ASP A 165 -3.26 3.58 5.30
N GLY A 166 -2.17 3.29 6.04
CA GLY A 166 -1.09 4.21 6.34
C GLY A 166 -0.17 4.49 5.14
N SER A 167 0.45 5.66 5.17
CA SER A 167 1.47 6.10 4.22
C SER A 167 2.64 6.77 4.95
N ALA A 168 3.71 7.09 4.21
CA ALA A 168 4.81 7.93 4.71
C ALA A 168 4.36 9.32 5.22
N ARG A 169 3.15 9.76 4.86
CA ARG A 169 2.58 11.05 5.28
C ARG A 169 1.66 10.93 6.49
N THR A 170 1.25 9.72 6.85
CA THR A 170 0.37 9.45 7.99
C THR A 170 1.09 9.71 9.32
N LYS A 171 0.36 10.27 10.29
CA LYS A 171 0.86 10.46 11.67
C LYS A 171 0.06 9.57 12.60
N VAL A 172 0.78 8.90 13.51
CA VAL A 172 0.17 8.01 14.50
C VAL A 172 0.60 8.47 15.88
N PHE A 173 -0.37 8.49 16.79
CA PHE A 173 -0.20 8.88 18.18
C PHE A 173 -0.72 7.75 19.08
N LEU A 174 0.00 7.51 20.18
CA LEU A 174 -0.39 6.60 21.24
C LEU A 174 -0.55 7.43 22.51
N ASP A 175 -1.77 7.49 23.04
CA ASP A 175 -2.13 8.32 24.22
C ASP A 175 -1.71 9.79 24.10
N GLY A 176 -1.76 10.32 22.88
CA GLY A 176 -1.38 11.69 22.56
C GLY A 176 0.11 11.89 22.25
N GLU A 177 0.95 10.88 22.45
CA GLU A 177 2.37 10.93 22.08
C GLU A 177 2.58 10.44 20.66
N ARG A 178 3.31 11.20 19.85
CA ARG A 178 3.56 10.84 18.45
C ARG A 178 4.56 9.69 18.35
N LEU A 179 4.18 8.64 17.63
CA LEU A 179 5.04 7.50 17.37
C LEU A 179 5.98 7.72 16.18
N SER A 180 7.12 7.05 16.23
CA SER A 180 8.08 6.99 15.12
C SER A 180 7.64 5.94 14.10
N GLN A 181 7.48 6.38 12.85
CA GLN A 181 7.28 5.46 11.74
C GLN A 181 8.55 4.65 11.52
N ILE A 182 8.39 3.37 11.20
CA ILE A 182 9.49 2.47 10.85
C ILE A 182 9.27 1.96 9.44
N LYS A 183 10.38 1.75 8.72
CA LYS A 183 10.36 1.04 7.44
C LYS A 183 10.85 -0.37 7.73
N LEU A 184 9.96 -1.34 7.63
CA LEU A 184 10.36 -2.74 7.72
C LEU A 184 11.14 -3.11 6.46
N THR A 185 12.12 -4.00 6.60
CA THR A 185 12.92 -4.56 5.48
C THR A 185 12.90 -6.09 5.50
N ASP A 186 11.85 -6.67 6.08
CA ASP A 186 11.80 -8.09 6.40
C ASP A 186 11.32 -8.98 5.23
N ARG A 187 11.52 -10.28 5.39
CA ARG A 187 11.94 -11.30 4.43
C ARG A 187 10.95 -11.74 3.36
N ILE A 188 9.72 -11.21 3.31
CA ILE A 188 8.78 -11.55 2.23
C ILE A 188 9.10 -10.70 0.99
N HIS A 189 10.38 -10.68 0.57
CA HIS A 189 10.94 -9.92 -0.57
C HIS A 189 11.51 -8.51 -0.31
N GLY A 190 11.76 -8.09 0.94
CA GLY A 190 12.44 -6.79 1.17
C GLY A 190 11.53 -5.58 0.93
N VAL A 191 10.26 -5.74 1.33
CA VAL A 191 9.19 -4.76 1.15
C VAL A 191 9.38 -3.57 2.09
N ARG A 192 9.59 -2.35 1.56
CA ARG A 192 9.63 -1.08 2.32
C ARG A 192 8.23 -0.55 2.62
N ILE A 193 7.53 -1.22 3.51
CA ILE A 193 6.15 -0.87 3.81
C ILE A 193 6.11 0.36 4.74
N ASP A 194 5.41 1.42 4.32
CA ASP A 194 5.31 2.70 5.05
C ASP A 194 4.08 2.77 5.97
N HIS A 195 3.59 1.62 6.45
CA HIS A 195 2.40 1.55 7.29
C HIS A 195 2.65 0.97 8.69
N PHE A 196 3.89 1.05 9.18
CA PHE A 196 4.28 0.57 10.51
C PHE A 196 4.84 1.68 11.42
N TRP A 197 4.46 1.63 12.70
CA TRP A 197 4.95 2.54 13.75
C TRP A 197 5.46 1.75 14.94
N LEU A 198 6.59 2.15 15.49
CA LEU A 198 7.18 1.46 16.63
C LEU A 198 6.24 1.53 17.85
N LEU A 199 5.88 0.38 18.40
CA LEU A 199 5.23 0.30 19.69
C LEU A 199 6.30 0.28 20.80
N PRO A 200 6.25 1.18 21.80
CA PRO A 200 7.14 1.07 22.96
C PRO A 200 6.90 -0.25 23.70
N GLU A 201 7.97 -0.95 24.08
CA GLU A 201 7.90 -2.32 24.61
C GLU A 201 7.04 -2.40 25.88
N GLU A 202 7.13 -1.38 26.73
CA GLU A 202 6.35 -1.23 27.96
C GLU A 202 4.84 -1.09 27.74
N ARG A 203 4.41 -0.83 26.50
CA ARG A 203 3.00 -0.69 26.13
C ARG A 203 2.38 -1.99 25.65
N LEU A 204 3.17 -3.00 25.33
CA LEU A 204 2.64 -4.31 24.94
C LEU A 204 1.83 -4.93 26.08
N GLY A 205 0.63 -5.43 25.79
CA GLY A 205 -0.27 -5.99 26.82
C GLY A 205 -1.01 -4.94 27.65
N THR A 206 -0.98 -3.66 27.24
CA THR A 206 -1.81 -2.59 27.81
C THR A 206 -2.91 -2.19 26.83
N GLU A 207 -3.95 -1.51 27.32
CA GLU A 207 -4.88 -0.83 26.42
C GLU A 207 -4.14 0.26 25.64
N LEU A 208 -4.34 0.30 24.32
CA LEU A 208 -3.67 1.23 23.42
C LEU A 208 -4.71 2.16 22.80
N ARG A 209 -4.73 3.43 23.22
CA ARG A 209 -5.54 4.46 22.57
C ARG A 209 -4.74 5.10 21.45
N ILE A 210 -5.09 4.75 20.22
CA ILE A 210 -4.37 5.11 19.02
C ILE A 210 -5.15 6.20 18.29
N THR A 211 -4.48 7.29 17.91
CA THR A 211 -5.03 8.31 17.02
C THR A 211 -4.22 8.34 15.73
N ILE A 212 -4.91 8.30 14.59
CA ILE A 212 -4.32 8.28 13.26
C ILE A 212 -4.79 9.52 12.53
N GLU A 213 -3.84 10.33 12.06
CA GLU A 213 -4.11 11.50 11.22
C GLU A 213 -3.57 11.24 9.81
N TYR A 214 -4.49 11.19 8.85
CA TYR A 214 -4.17 11.04 7.44
C TYR A 214 -3.92 12.41 6.81
N GLU A 215 -3.15 12.39 5.74
CA GLU A 215 -2.73 13.52 4.93
C GLU A 215 -3.88 14.28 4.27
N ASN A 216 -5.04 13.66 4.11
CA ASN A 216 -6.27 14.30 3.61
C ASN A 216 -7.10 14.96 4.73
N GLY A 217 -6.57 15.04 5.95
CA GLY A 217 -7.26 15.61 7.11
C GLY A 217 -8.24 14.67 7.81
N ARG A 218 -8.43 13.44 7.30
CA ARG A 218 -9.17 12.40 8.02
C ARG A 218 -8.42 12.06 9.31
N ALA A 219 -9.14 11.95 10.42
CA ALA A 219 -8.59 11.48 11.68
C ALA A 219 -9.50 10.42 12.29
N LEU A 220 -8.91 9.40 12.90
CA LEU A 220 -9.64 8.38 13.63
C LEU A 220 -8.97 8.08 14.96
N THR A 221 -9.76 7.66 15.93
CA THR A 221 -9.27 7.12 17.19
C THR A 221 -9.77 5.68 17.32
N ALA A 222 -8.83 4.76 17.52
CA ALA A 222 -9.09 3.36 17.80
C ALA A 222 -8.56 3.00 19.18
N THR A 223 -9.16 2.00 19.82
CA THR A 223 -8.66 1.44 21.08
C THR A 223 -8.41 -0.04 20.87
N LEU A 224 -7.16 -0.48 21.03
CA LEU A 224 -6.84 -1.90 21.06
C LEU A 224 -6.83 -2.36 22.52
N PRO A 225 -7.59 -3.41 22.88
CA PRO A 225 -7.63 -3.92 24.24
C PRO A 225 -6.30 -4.59 24.60
N ALA A 226 -6.03 -4.72 25.91
CA ALA A 226 -4.80 -5.29 26.45
C ALA A 226 -4.52 -6.73 26.00
N ASP A 227 -5.55 -7.49 25.65
CA ASP A 227 -5.47 -8.87 25.18
C ASP A 227 -5.35 -8.99 23.64
N HIS A 228 -5.35 -7.87 22.91
CA HIS A 228 -5.15 -7.86 21.46
C HIS A 228 -3.79 -8.46 21.11
N GLN A 229 -3.80 -9.55 20.36
CA GLN A 229 -2.58 -10.30 20.04
C GLN A 229 -1.91 -9.73 18.77
N PRO A 230 -0.57 -9.60 18.76
CA PRO A 230 0.14 -9.27 17.54
C PRO A 230 0.04 -10.40 16.53
N TRP A 231 -0.22 -10.03 15.28
CA TRP A 231 -0.02 -10.93 14.17
C TRP A 231 1.47 -11.20 13.98
N LYS A 232 1.82 -12.45 13.69
CA LYS A 232 3.20 -12.89 13.43
C LYS A 232 3.26 -13.49 12.03
N PRO A 233 4.18 -13.03 11.16
CA PRO A 233 4.49 -13.75 9.94
C PRO A 233 5.08 -15.11 10.33
N TYR A 234 4.67 -16.15 9.60
CA TYR A 234 5.19 -17.51 9.77
C TYR A 234 6.68 -17.61 9.40
#